data_AF-A0A0H2S172-F1
#
_entry.id   AF-A0A0H2S172-F1
#
_cell.length_a   1.000
_cell.length_b   1.000
_cell.length_c   1.000
_cell.angle_alpha   90.00
_cell.angle_beta   90.00
_cell.angle_gamma   90.00
#
_symmetry.space_group_name_H-M   'P 1'
#
loop_
_entity.id
_entity.type
_entity.pdbx_description
1 polymer ?
#
loop_
_entity_poly.entity_id
_entity_poly.type
_entity_poly.pdbx_seq_one_letter_code
_entity_poly.pdbx_strand_id
1 'polypeptide(L)'
;MPDDVQNDEVDTNQHETSFFATLLTPGSSLHPTFLLILDVAFAFLLGIFLALVWLTSGSIHIFVLIGIELCLWASVKWFVKELAVVQKQEQKTIDTKLQGEATTKEKIQ
;
A
#
# COMPACT_ATOMS: atom_id res chain seq x y z
N MET A 1 -31.30 -37.99 21.56
CA MET A 1 -30.11 -37.18 21.91
C MET A 1 -28.89 -38.07 21.70
N PRO A 2 -27.81 -37.63 21.03
CA PRO A 2 -27.46 -36.29 20.50
C PRO A 2 -27.71 -36.22 18.98
N ASP A 3 -28.02 -35.09 18.34
CA ASP A 3 -27.27 -33.82 18.13
C ASP A 3 -26.27 -33.88 16.97
N ASP A 4 -26.75 -34.15 15.76
CA ASP A 4 -26.03 -33.76 14.54
C ASP A 4 -26.78 -32.58 13.91
N VAL A 5 -26.75 -31.47 14.65
CA VAL A 5 -26.87 -30.13 14.09
C VAL A 5 -25.64 -29.95 13.20
N GLN A 6 -25.75 -30.37 11.94
CA GLN A 6 -24.81 -29.97 10.91
C GLN A 6 -25.10 -28.50 10.64
N ASN A 7 -24.49 -27.63 11.45
CA ASN A 7 -24.38 -26.22 11.17
C ASN A 7 -23.62 -26.08 9.85
N ASP A 8 -24.34 -25.95 8.75
CA ASP A 8 -23.85 -25.35 7.51
C ASP A 8 -23.62 -23.84 7.74
N GLU A 9 -22.80 -23.50 8.73
CA GLU A 9 -22.30 -22.15 8.94
C GLU A 9 -21.15 -21.96 7.95
N VAL A 10 -21.56 -21.62 6.73
CA VAL A 10 -20.82 -20.92 5.67
C VAL A 10 -19.47 -20.37 6.17
N ASP A 11 -18.42 -21.16 5.95
CA ASP A 11 -17.02 -20.92 6.34
C ASP A 11 -16.36 -19.86 5.42
N THR A 12 -17.06 -18.74 5.18
CA THR A 12 -16.56 -17.62 4.36
C THR A 12 -15.68 -16.66 5.18
N ASN A 13 -15.67 -16.77 6.50
CA ASN A 13 -14.98 -15.84 7.40
C ASN A 13 -13.48 -16.16 7.63
N GLN A 14 -13.00 -17.36 7.28
CA GLN A 14 -11.59 -17.75 7.53
C GLN A 14 -10.60 -17.19 6.49
N HIS A 15 -11.09 -16.83 5.29
CA HIS A 15 -10.28 -16.25 4.23
C HIS A 15 -10.05 -14.75 4.46
N GLU A 16 -11.05 -14.02 4.94
CA GLU A 16 -10.95 -12.58 5.23
C GLU A 16 -9.88 -12.30 6.31
N THR A 17 -9.89 -13.07 7.40
CA THR A 17 -8.98 -12.87 8.54
C THR A 17 -7.51 -13.16 8.19
N SER A 18 -7.26 -14.12 7.30
CA SER A 18 -5.91 -14.47 6.84
C SER A 18 -5.34 -13.45 5.84
N PHE A 19 -6.20 -12.80 5.05
CA PHE A 19 -5.82 -11.68 4.17
C PHE A 19 -5.56 -10.41 4.97
N PHE A 20 -6.41 -10.09 5.95
CA PHE A 20 -6.16 -9.00 6.91
C PHE A 20 -4.92 -9.25 7.77
N ALA A 21 -4.69 -10.49 8.23
CA ALA A 21 -3.47 -10.85 8.96
C ALA A 21 -2.22 -10.71 8.08
N THR A 22 -2.31 -11.07 6.80
CA THR A 22 -1.23 -10.90 5.82
C THR A 22 -0.99 -9.43 5.45
N LEU A 23 -2.03 -8.58 5.51
CA LEU A 23 -1.91 -7.11 5.40
C LEU A 23 -1.30 -6.46 6.65
N LEU A 24 -1.55 -7.04 7.84
CA LEU A 24 -1.00 -6.57 9.12
C LEU A 24 0.39 -7.14 9.44
N THR A 25 0.88 -8.12 8.67
CA THR A 25 2.29 -8.53 8.75
C THR A 25 3.16 -7.33 8.37
N PRO A 26 4.05 -6.86 9.26
CA PRO A 26 4.86 -5.67 9.03
C PRO A 26 5.73 -5.88 7.77
N GLY A 27 5.44 -5.13 6.71
CA GLY A 27 6.11 -5.23 5.40
C GLY A 27 5.20 -5.45 4.20
N SER A 28 3.93 -5.84 4.40
CA SER A 28 2.99 -6.09 3.30
C SER A 28 2.52 -4.82 2.56
N SER A 29 2.61 -3.65 3.22
CA SER A 29 2.29 -2.35 2.60
C SER A 29 3.32 -1.88 1.56
N LEU A 30 4.41 -2.63 1.35
CA LEU A 30 5.47 -2.34 0.38
C LEU A 30 5.33 -3.17 -0.91
N HIS A 31 4.15 -3.73 -1.19
CA HIS A 31 3.91 -4.43 -2.45
C HIS A 31 3.40 -3.44 -3.52
N PRO A 32 4.02 -3.38 -4.72
CA PRO A 32 3.65 -2.43 -5.78
C PRO A 32 2.17 -2.51 -6.22
N THR A 33 1.50 -3.62 -5.95
CA THR A 33 0.06 -3.79 -6.16
C THR A 33 -0.79 -2.85 -5.31
N PHE A 34 -0.41 -2.57 -4.05
CA PHE A 34 -1.17 -1.66 -3.18
C PHE A 34 -1.19 -0.23 -3.74
N LEU A 35 -0.07 0.19 -4.31
CA LEU A 35 0.08 1.49 -4.96
C LEU A 35 -0.79 1.61 -6.21
N LEU A 36 -0.90 0.53 -6.98
CA LEU A 36 -1.78 0.46 -8.15
C LEU A 36 -3.24 0.56 -7.72
N ILE A 37 -3.64 -0.17 -6.67
CA ILE A 37 -5.01 -0.11 -6.13
C ILE A 37 -5.35 1.30 -5.65
N LEU A 38 -4.42 1.98 -4.96
CA LEU A 38 -4.59 3.38 -4.55
C LEU A 38 -4.76 4.32 -5.74
N ASP A 39 -3.93 4.19 -6.78
CA ASP A 39 -4.03 5.00 -8.00
C ASP A 39 -5.38 4.77 -8.71
N VAL A 40 -5.83 3.51 -8.80
CA VAL A 40 -7.15 3.17 -9.34
C VAL A 40 -8.29 3.75 -8.49
N ALA A 41 -8.18 3.69 -7.16
CA ALA A 41 -9.18 4.24 -6.25
C ALA A 41 -9.28 5.78 -6.40
N PHE A 42 -8.15 6.48 -6.49
CA PHE A 42 -8.11 7.92 -6.75
C PHE A 42 -8.65 8.28 -8.14
N ALA A 43 -8.30 7.50 -9.18
CA ALA A 43 -8.86 7.70 -10.52
C ALA A 43 -10.39 7.53 -10.55
N PHE A 44 -10.89 6.54 -9.80
CA PHE A 44 -12.33 6.31 -9.66
C PHE A 44 -13.01 7.46 -8.90
N LEU A 45 -12.41 7.91 -7.80
CA LEU A 45 -12.90 9.03 -7.00
C LEU A 45 -12.90 10.35 -7.79
N LEU A 46 -11.84 10.62 -8.56
CA LEU A 46 -11.77 11.74 -9.48
C LEU A 46 -12.89 11.65 -10.53
N GLY A 47 -13.13 10.47 -11.10
CA GLY A 47 -14.23 10.23 -12.04
C GLY A 47 -15.60 10.55 -11.43
N ILE A 48 -15.82 10.17 -10.17
CA ILE A 48 -17.02 10.51 -9.39
C ILE A 48 -17.12 12.01 -9.15
N PHE A 49 -16.01 12.69 -8.81
CA PHE A 49 -16.01 14.14 -8.69
C PHE A 49 -16.31 14.85 -10.03
N LEU A 50 -15.80 14.35 -11.16
CA LEU A 50 -16.14 14.87 -12.49
C LEU A 50 -17.63 14.68 -12.80
N ALA A 51 -18.20 13.51 -12.50
CA ALA A 51 -19.63 13.26 -12.66
C ALA A 51 -20.47 14.19 -11.76
N LEU A 52 -20.03 14.41 -10.52
CA LEU A 52 -20.67 15.33 -9.58
C LEU A 52 -20.55 16.80 -9.99
N VAL A 53 -19.41 17.23 -10.57
CA VAL A 53 -19.27 18.59 -11.17
C VAL A 53 -20.38 18.82 -12.18
N TRP A 54 -20.62 17.82 -13.04
CA TRP A 54 -21.60 17.92 -14.11
C TRP A 54 -23.04 17.90 -13.60
N LEU A 55 -23.32 17.07 -12.58
CA LEU A 55 -24.65 16.97 -12.00
C LEU A 55 -25.00 18.14 -11.06
N THR A 56 -24.02 18.66 -10.32
CA THR A 56 -24.24 19.65 -9.23
C THR A 56 -24.08 21.10 -9.69
N SER A 57 -23.84 21.37 -10.97
CA SER A 57 -23.83 22.74 -11.54
C SER A 57 -22.82 23.71 -10.88
N GLY A 58 -21.60 23.24 -10.60
CA GLY A 58 -20.46 24.13 -10.36
C GLY A 58 -20.43 24.89 -9.03
N SER A 59 -20.68 24.22 -7.90
CA SER A 59 -20.36 24.78 -6.58
C SER A 59 -18.85 24.75 -6.32
N ILE A 60 -18.29 25.84 -5.77
CA ILE A 60 -16.88 25.97 -5.36
C ILE A 60 -16.41 24.80 -4.48
N HIS A 61 -17.34 24.16 -3.76
CA HIS A 61 -17.08 22.97 -2.95
C HIS A 61 -16.44 21.83 -3.75
N ILE A 62 -16.91 21.58 -4.97
CA ILE A 62 -16.39 20.47 -5.78
C ILE A 62 -14.96 20.77 -6.27
N PHE A 63 -14.63 22.03 -6.55
CA PHE A 63 -13.27 22.44 -6.90
C PHE A 63 -12.29 22.20 -5.73
N VAL A 64 -12.72 22.46 -4.50
CA VAL A 64 -11.90 22.18 -3.31
C VAL A 64 -11.68 20.68 -3.15
N LEU A 65 -12.72 19.86 -3.36
CA LEU A 65 -12.61 18.40 -3.29
C LEU A 65 -11.63 17.84 -4.32
N ILE A 66 -11.68 18.32 -5.57
CA ILE A 66 -10.71 17.95 -6.62
C ILE A 66 -9.29 18.40 -6.25
N GLY A 67 -9.14 19.60 -5.67
CA GLY A 67 -7.84 20.10 -5.22
C GLY A 67 -7.23 19.25 -4.11
N ILE A 68 -8.02 18.87 -3.11
CA ILE A 68 -7.59 18.01 -2.01
C ILE A 68 -7.24 16.61 -2.53
N GLU A 69 -8.03 16.08 -3.46
CA GLU A 69 -7.76 14.79 -4.12
C GLU A 69 -6.40 14.79 -4.85
N LEU A 70 -6.12 15.82 -5.64
CA LEU A 70 -4.83 15.96 -6.33
C LEU A 70 -3.66 16.13 -5.34
N CYS A 71 -3.88 16.87 -4.25
CA CYS A 71 -2.90 17.05 -3.20
C CYS A 71 -2.57 15.70 -2.51
N LEU A 72 -3.60 14.90 -2.25
CA LEU A 72 -3.47 13.56 -1.66
C LEU A 72 -2.74 12.61 -2.63
N TRP A 73 -3.12 12.59 -3.91
CA TRP A 73 -2.46 11.80 -4.95
C TRP A 73 -0.96 12.16 -5.06
N ALA A 74 -0.64 13.46 -5.05
CA ALA A 74 0.75 13.93 -5.05
C ALA A 74 1.52 13.48 -3.80
N SER A 75 0.90 13.56 -2.62
CA SER A 75 1.50 13.12 -1.36
C SER A 75 1.83 11.62 -1.37
N VAL A 76 0.93 10.79 -1.89
CA VAL A 76 1.15 9.34 -2.03
C VAL A 76 2.28 9.06 -3.03
N LYS A 77 2.25 9.68 -4.21
CA LYS A 77 3.31 9.54 -5.23
C LYS A 77 4.69 9.92 -4.70
N TRP A 78 4.79 10.99 -3.91
CA TRP A 78 6.04 11.39 -3.27
C TRP A 78 6.48 10.38 -2.21
N PHE A 79 5.56 9.93 -1.35
CA PHE A 79 5.85 8.94 -0.31
C PHE A 79 6.40 7.62 -0.89
N VAL A 80 5.84 7.14 -2.00
CA VAL A 80 6.34 5.95 -2.72
C VAL A 80 7.77 6.14 -3.20
N LYS A 81 8.06 7.29 -3.80
CA LYS A 81 9.40 7.60 -4.29
C LYS A 81 10.41 7.61 -3.13
N GLU A 82 10.03 8.20 -2.01
CA GLU A 82 10.87 8.26 -0.81
C GLU A 82 11.13 6.86 -0.24
N LEU A 83 10.10 6.02 -0.11
CA LEU A 83 10.26 4.64 0.33
C LEU A 83 11.20 3.83 -0.56
N ALA A 84 11.08 3.98 -1.89
CA ALA A 84 11.97 3.29 -2.83
C ALA A 84 13.44 3.71 -2.68
N VAL A 85 13.70 4.97 -2.31
CA VAL A 85 15.04 5.47 -2.02
C VAL A 85 15.58 4.85 -0.73
N VAL A 86 14.78 4.85 0.34
CA VAL A 86 15.16 4.30 1.66
C VAL A 86 15.48 2.79 1.57
N GLN A 87 14.63 2.01 0.89
CA GLN A 87 14.82 0.56 0.70
C GLN A 87 16.12 0.24 -0.04
N LYS A 88 16.46 1.03 -1.07
CA LYS A 88 17.70 0.86 -1.82
C LYS A 88 18.95 1.18 -0.99
N GLN A 89 18.80 2.02 0.04
CA GLN A 89 19.88 2.48 0.91
C GLN A 89 20.20 1.45 2.01
N GLU A 90 19.20 0.71 2.50
CA GLU A 90 19.41 -0.42 3.41
C GLU A 90 20.21 -1.55 2.74
N GLN A 91 19.85 -1.94 1.52
CA GLN A 91 20.57 -3.00 0.78
C GLN A 91 22.06 -2.66 0.57
N LYS A 92 22.35 -1.42 0.17
CA LYS A 92 23.74 -0.97 -0.05
C LYS A 92 24.61 -0.99 1.21
N THR A 93 23.98 -0.81 2.38
CA THR A 93 24.70 -0.79 3.66
C THR A 93 25.14 -2.21 4.06
N ILE A 94 24.34 -3.23 3.74
CA ILE A 94 24.68 -4.64 4.00
C ILE A 94 25.82 -5.11 3.09
N ASP A 95 25.81 -4.74 1.81
CA ASP A 95 26.86 -5.10 0.86
C ASP A 95 28.21 -4.47 1.23
N THR A 96 28.19 -3.24 1.72
CA THR A 96 29.41 -2.53 2.17
C THR A 96 29.96 -3.13 3.47
N LYS A 97 29.09 -3.58 4.39
CA LYS A 97 29.48 -4.23 5.64
C LYS A 97 30.10 -5.61 5.41
N LEU A 98 29.60 -6.37 4.44
CA LEU A 98 30.14 -7.69 4.09
C LEU A 98 31.48 -7.59 3.33
N GLN A 99 31.65 -6.59 2.46
CA GLN A 99 32.94 -6.35 1.78
C GLN A 99 34.05 -5.91 2.74
N GLY A 100 33.76 -5.03 3.71
CA GLY A 100 34.75 -4.62 4.71
C GLY A 100 35.23 -5.76 5.61
N GLU A 101 34.39 -6.77 5.84
CA GLU A 101 34.74 -7.95 6.63
C GLU A 101 35.59 -8.96 5.84
N ALA A 102 35.38 -9.10 4.53
CA ALA A 102 36.18 -10.01 3.69
C ALA A 102 37.63 -9.52 3.52
N THR A 103 37.85 -8.22 3.34
CA THR A 103 39.20 -7.65 3.14
C THR A 103 40.04 -7.61 4.44
N THR A 104 39.39 -7.66 5.61
CA THR A 104 40.10 -7.66 6.91
C THR A 104 40.66 -9.05 7.25
N LYS A 105 40.03 -10.14 6.78
CA LYS A 105 40.49 -11.52 7.04
C LYS A 105 41.67 -11.92 6.14
N GLU A 106 41.81 -11.32 4.96
CA GLU A 106 42.92 -11.59 4.02
C GLU A 106 44.26 -11.01 4.49
N LYS A 107 44.25 -9.94 5.30
CA LYS A 107 45.47 -9.26 5.76
C LYS A 107 46.09 -9.84 7.04
N ILE A 108 45.45 -10.83 7.66
CA ILE A 108 45.86 -11.43 8.95
C ILE A 108 46.39 -12.86 8.74
N GLN A 109 46.37 -13.38 7.51
CA GLN A 109 47.01 -14.64 7.12
C GLN A 109 48.34 -14.37 6.41
#